data_AF-A0A7D5P9C4-F1
#
_entry.id   AF-A0A7D5P9C4-F1
#
_cell.length_a   1.000
_cell.length_b   1.000
_cell.length_c   1.000
_cell.angle_alpha   90.00
_cell.angle_beta   90.00
_cell.angle_gamma   90.00
#
_symmetry.space_group_name_H-M   'P 1'
#
loop_
_entity.id
_entity.type
_entity.pdbx_description
1 polymer ?
#
loop_
_entity_poly.entity_id
_entity_poly.type
_entity_poly.pdbx_seq_one_letter_code
_entity_poly.pdbx_strand_id
1 'polypeptide(L)'
;MNADKRVRGLARNRADNFDATILHNRVSEQVRGSHTTEDDLTRLVELAESCYQFSADRGESVSDDEVASAAFGAAEELNDRIDDLVDVQVARACAEIVTEAPEWTDHWDEEEIADAVHEAREWLQLHEAAAERAGVLEEVQADA
;
A
#
# COMPACT_ATOMS: atom_id res chain seq x y z
N MET A 1 -9.89 -15.78 -0.57
CA MET A 1 -9.87 -14.90 -1.77
C MET A 1 -8.61 -15.22 -2.57
N ASN A 2 -8.50 -14.92 -3.88
CA ASN A 2 -7.21 -15.05 -4.57
C ASN A 2 -6.33 -13.84 -4.21
N ALA A 3 -5.07 -14.07 -3.82
CA ALA A 3 -4.17 -13.01 -3.34
C ALA A 3 -3.94 -11.90 -4.37
N ASP A 4 -3.78 -12.22 -5.65
CA ASP A 4 -3.65 -11.23 -6.73
C ASP A 4 -4.90 -10.33 -6.82
N LYS A 5 -6.10 -10.91 -6.65
CA LYS A 5 -7.34 -10.12 -6.61
C LYS A 5 -7.38 -9.17 -5.41
N ARG A 6 -6.88 -9.62 -4.26
CA ARG A 6 -6.83 -8.80 -3.04
C ARG A 6 -5.78 -7.68 -3.16
N VAL A 7 -4.59 -7.97 -3.67
CA VAL A 7 -3.56 -6.96 -3.96
C VAL A 7 -4.08 -5.90 -4.93
N ARG A 8 -4.77 -6.29 -6.00
CA ARG A 8 -5.41 -5.34 -6.92
C ARG A 8 -6.48 -4.48 -6.24
N GLY A 9 -7.22 -5.07 -5.29
CA GLY A 9 -8.20 -4.36 -4.47
C GLY A 9 -7.54 -3.31 -3.58
N LEU A 10 -6.46 -3.68 -2.89
CA LEU A 10 -5.66 -2.77 -2.07
C LEU A 10 -5.08 -1.63 -2.91
N ALA A 11 -4.43 -1.95 -4.02
CA ALA A 11 -3.86 -0.97 -4.94
C ALA A 11 -4.90 0.03 -5.45
N ARG A 12 -6.10 -0.46 -5.81
CA ARG A 12 -7.20 0.41 -6.23
C ARG A 12 -7.70 1.28 -5.08
N ASN A 13 -7.98 0.69 -3.92
CA ASN A 13 -8.51 1.43 -2.78
C ASN A 13 -7.56 2.54 -2.32
N ARG A 14 -6.25 2.30 -2.35
CA ARG A 14 -5.26 3.34 -2.02
C ARG A 14 -5.12 4.39 -3.11
N ALA A 15 -5.16 3.99 -4.38
CA ALA A 15 -5.14 4.92 -5.50
C ALA A 15 -6.37 5.85 -5.50
N ASP A 16 -7.55 5.33 -5.15
CA ASP A 16 -8.82 6.07 -5.06
C ASP A 16 -8.79 7.21 -4.00
N ASN A 17 -7.74 7.30 -3.17
CA ASN A 17 -7.54 8.44 -2.25
C ASN A 17 -6.85 9.64 -2.88
N PHE A 18 -6.44 9.54 -4.15
CA PHE A 18 -5.72 10.59 -4.87
C PHE A 18 -6.57 11.14 -6.02
N ASP A 19 -6.75 12.45 -6.04
CA ASP A 19 -7.48 13.17 -7.09
C ASP A 19 -6.63 13.35 -8.35
N ALA A 20 -5.31 13.55 -8.20
CA ALA A 20 -4.42 13.71 -9.34
C ALA A 20 -4.23 12.39 -10.09
N THR A 21 -4.58 12.38 -11.38
CA THR A 21 -4.55 11.15 -12.21
C THR A 21 -3.16 10.53 -12.30
N ILE A 22 -2.11 11.36 -12.36
CA ILE A 22 -0.71 10.90 -12.41
C ILE A 22 -0.38 10.09 -11.15
N LEU A 23 -0.70 10.63 -9.98
CA LEU A 23 -0.42 10.02 -8.68
C LEU A 23 -1.29 8.79 -8.44
N HIS A 24 -2.59 8.86 -8.74
CA HIS A 24 -3.51 7.72 -8.70
C HIS A 24 -2.96 6.53 -9.50
N ASN A 25 -2.54 6.75 -10.75
CA ASN A 25 -2.01 5.69 -11.60
C ASN A 25 -0.71 5.13 -11.04
N ARG A 26 0.20 6.00 -10.60
CA ARG A 26 1.49 5.58 -10.06
C ARG A 26 1.34 4.73 -8.80
N VAL A 27 0.48 5.13 -7.87
CA VAL A 27 0.16 4.36 -6.66
C VAL A 27 -0.42 2.99 -7.03
N SER A 28 -1.36 2.94 -7.98
CA SER A 28 -1.95 1.67 -8.41
C SER A 28 -0.91 0.71 -8.98
N GLU A 29 0.02 1.21 -9.79
CA GLU A 29 1.10 0.42 -10.38
C GLU A 29 2.11 -0.03 -9.33
N GLN A 30 2.57 0.87 -8.48
CA GLN A 30 3.58 0.60 -7.46
C GLN A 30 3.11 -0.47 -6.47
N VAL A 31 1.86 -0.38 -5.97
CA VAL A 31 1.31 -1.37 -5.06
C VAL A 31 1.15 -2.74 -5.75
N ARG A 32 0.72 -2.77 -7.02
CA ARG A 32 0.60 -4.04 -7.80
C ARG A 32 1.96 -4.68 -8.10
N GLY A 33 2.99 -3.88 -8.33
CA GLY A 33 4.35 -4.34 -8.66
C GLY A 33 5.20 -4.83 -7.47
N SER A 34 4.68 -4.70 -6.25
CA SER A 34 5.37 -5.05 -4.99
C SER A 34 5.67 -6.55 -4.77
N HIS A 35 5.40 -7.41 -5.76
CA HIS A 35 5.75 -8.84 -5.72
C HIS A 35 7.26 -9.12 -5.93
N THR A 36 8.09 -8.10 -6.21
CA THR A 36 9.54 -8.25 -6.48
C THR A 36 10.45 -7.66 -5.41
N THR A 37 9.87 -7.08 -4.36
CA THR A 37 10.62 -6.47 -3.25
C THR A 37 10.89 -7.48 -2.13
N GLU A 38 11.84 -7.18 -1.23
CA GLU A 38 12.18 -8.02 -0.06
C GLU A 38 10.95 -8.34 0.82
N ASP A 39 9.97 -7.44 0.86
CA ASP A 39 8.66 -7.63 1.47
C ASP A 39 7.61 -7.96 0.38
N ASP A 40 7.53 -9.22 -0.04
CA ASP A 40 6.56 -9.69 -1.07
C ASP A 40 5.12 -9.60 -0.55
N LEU A 41 4.42 -8.53 -0.95
CA LEU A 41 3.04 -8.25 -0.57
C LEU A 41 2.09 -9.38 -0.97
N THR A 42 2.32 -10.01 -2.13
CA THR A 42 1.44 -11.09 -2.61
C THR A 42 1.55 -12.28 -1.68
N ARG A 43 2.78 -12.66 -1.30
CA ARG A 43 3.02 -13.77 -0.38
C ARG A 43 2.45 -13.52 1.02
N LEU A 44 2.53 -12.31 1.54
CA LEU A 44 1.91 -11.96 2.83
C LEU A 44 0.39 -12.07 2.76
N VAL A 45 -0.22 -11.58 1.68
CA VAL A 45 -1.66 -11.74 1.44
C VAL A 45 -2.03 -13.21 1.33
N GLU A 46 -1.28 -14.03 0.60
CA GLU A 46 -1.51 -15.49 0.52
C GLU A 46 -1.47 -16.16 1.90
N LEU A 47 -0.53 -15.75 2.75
CA LEU A 47 -0.39 -16.29 4.10
C LEU A 47 -1.58 -15.88 4.98
N ALA A 48 -1.99 -14.61 4.95
CA ALA A 48 -3.14 -14.11 5.70
C ALA A 48 -4.44 -14.83 5.29
N GLU A 49 -4.68 -14.97 3.98
CA GLU A 49 -5.83 -15.70 3.45
C GLU A 49 -5.83 -17.18 3.87
N SER A 50 -4.66 -17.81 3.92
CA SER A 50 -4.52 -19.20 4.36
C SER A 50 -4.88 -19.35 5.84
N CYS A 51 -4.47 -18.40 6.69
CA CYS A 51 -4.83 -18.37 8.11
C CYS A 51 -6.33 -18.17 8.32
N TYR A 52 -6.95 -17.22 7.59
CA TYR A 52 -8.41 -17.04 7.62
C TYR A 52 -9.17 -18.29 7.17
N GLN A 53 -8.73 -18.90 6.08
CA GLN A 53 -9.37 -20.12 5.58
C GLN A 53 -9.26 -21.25 6.60
N PHE A 54 -8.07 -21.45 7.19
CA PHE A 54 -7.88 -22.47 8.22
C PHE A 54 -8.75 -22.24 9.47
N SER A 55 -8.89 -20.98 9.89
CA SER A 55 -9.80 -20.60 10.97
C SER A 55 -11.27 -20.89 10.61
N ALA A 56 -11.71 -20.51 9.40
CA ALA A 56 -13.07 -20.70 8.93
C ALA A 56 -13.45 -22.18 8.72
N ASP A 57 -12.53 -22.99 8.19
CA ASP A 57 -12.73 -24.44 7.95
C ASP A 57 -12.96 -25.23 9.25
N ARG A 58 -12.49 -24.71 10.39
CA ARG A 58 -12.72 -25.30 11.72
C ARG A 58 -14.08 -24.97 12.33
N GLY A 59 -14.75 -23.93 11.84
CA GLY A 59 -16.18 -23.64 12.07
C GLY A 59 -16.59 -23.24 13.50
N GLU A 60 -17.74 -22.57 13.62
CA GLU A 60 -18.41 -22.14 14.87
C GLU A 60 -18.78 -23.28 15.85
N SER A 61 -18.49 -24.54 15.51
CA SER A 61 -18.98 -25.75 16.20
C SER A 61 -18.27 -26.04 17.53
N VAL A 62 -17.14 -25.39 17.75
CA VAL A 62 -16.33 -25.53 18.95
C VAL A 62 -16.07 -24.12 19.44
N SER A 63 -16.89 -23.63 20.37
CA SER A 63 -16.77 -22.28 20.96
C SER A 63 -15.49 -22.06 21.78
N ASP A 64 -14.47 -22.89 21.57
CA ASP A 64 -13.24 -23.01 22.36
C ASP A 64 -12.08 -23.60 21.52
N ASP A 65 -12.14 -23.53 20.18
CA ASP A 65 -11.01 -23.97 19.34
C ASP A 65 -9.89 -22.91 19.37
N GLU A 66 -9.00 -23.05 20.36
CA GLU A 66 -7.81 -22.21 20.53
C GLU A 66 -6.97 -22.11 19.26
N VAL A 67 -6.94 -23.17 18.44
CA VAL A 67 -6.18 -23.21 17.19
C VAL A 67 -6.84 -22.37 16.10
N ALA A 68 -8.17 -22.39 16.01
CA ALA A 68 -8.92 -21.51 15.10
C ALA A 68 -8.79 -20.03 15.50
N SER A 69 -8.82 -19.74 16.80
CA SER A 69 -8.62 -18.39 17.36
C SER A 69 -7.21 -17.87 17.08
N ALA A 70 -6.19 -18.69 17.33
CA ALA A 70 -4.80 -18.33 17.04
C ALA A 70 -4.55 -18.07 15.54
N ALA A 71 -5.16 -18.88 14.66
CA ALA A 71 -5.07 -18.66 13.21
C ALA A 71 -5.75 -17.35 12.78
N PHE A 72 -6.91 -17.03 13.34
CA PHE A 72 -7.56 -15.73 13.09
C PHE A 72 -6.69 -14.57 13.55
N GLY A 73 -6.16 -14.63 14.79
CA GLY A 73 -5.26 -13.60 15.31
C GLY A 73 -4.02 -13.41 14.46
N ALA A 74 -3.39 -14.49 14.00
CA ALA A 74 -2.26 -14.41 13.08
C ALA A 74 -2.65 -13.77 11.73
N ALA A 75 -3.86 -14.01 11.23
CA ALA A 75 -4.35 -13.38 10.01
C ALA A 75 -4.55 -11.86 10.19
N GLU A 76 -5.06 -11.42 11.33
CA GLU A 76 -5.19 -9.99 11.67
C GLU A 76 -3.82 -9.31 11.78
N GLU A 77 -2.85 -9.92 12.48
CA GLU A 77 -1.49 -9.39 12.56
C GLU A 77 -0.81 -9.28 11.18
N LEU A 78 -1.05 -10.26 10.31
CA LEU A 78 -0.58 -10.20 8.92
C LEU A 78 -1.29 -9.11 8.12
N ASN A 79 -2.57 -8.84 8.36
CA ASN A 79 -3.29 -7.75 7.72
C ASN A 79 -2.73 -6.39 8.11
N ASP A 80 -2.45 -6.16 9.40
CA ASP A 80 -1.83 -4.93 9.86
C ASP A 80 -0.47 -4.71 9.15
N ARG A 81 0.32 -5.79 9.03
CA ARG A 81 1.59 -5.74 8.28
C ARG A 81 1.40 -5.49 6.78
N ILE A 82 0.35 -6.04 6.18
CA ILE A 82 -0.02 -5.80 4.78
C ILE A 82 -0.34 -4.32 4.57
N ASP A 83 -1.13 -3.72 5.46
CA ASP A 83 -1.48 -2.30 5.37
C ASP A 83 -0.24 -1.40 5.52
N ASP A 84 0.64 -1.70 6.48
CA ASP A 84 1.91 -0.99 6.64
C ASP A 84 2.77 -1.04 5.36
N LEU A 85 2.83 -2.20 4.71
CA LEU A 85 3.59 -2.37 3.47
C LEU A 85 2.98 -1.65 2.29
N VAL A 86 1.66 -1.64 2.21
CA VAL A 86 0.93 -0.88 1.21
C VAL A 86 1.21 0.61 1.40
N ASP A 87 1.16 1.13 2.62
CA ASP A 87 1.49 2.53 2.91
C ASP A 87 2.95 2.87 2.54
N VAL A 88 3.89 1.94 2.75
CA VAL A 88 5.28 2.09 2.27
C VAL A 88 5.35 2.22 0.75
N GLN A 89 4.57 1.43 0.01
CA GLN A 89 4.54 1.55 -1.45
C GLN A 89 3.89 2.86 -1.92
N VAL A 90 2.85 3.32 -1.23
CA VAL A 90 2.25 4.63 -1.49
C VAL A 90 3.27 5.74 -1.25
N ALA A 91 3.99 5.71 -0.13
CA ALA A 91 5.04 6.68 0.17
C ALA A 91 6.13 6.74 -0.91
N ARG A 92 6.58 5.58 -1.40
CA ARG A 92 7.54 5.50 -2.51
C ARG A 92 7.00 6.11 -3.80
N ALA A 93 5.75 5.81 -4.15
CA ALA A 93 5.11 6.41 -5.32
C ALA A 93 5.01 7.94 -5.18
N CYS A 94 4.61 8.45 -4.01
CA CYS A 94 4.58 9.88 -3.74
C CYS A 94 5.97 10.52 -3.88
N ALA A 95 7.02 9.92 -3.32
CA ALA A 95 8.38 10.43 -3.41
C ALA A 95 8.87 10.50 -4.87
N GLU A 96 8.56 9.50 -5.69
CA GLU A 96 8.86 9.53 -7.13
C GLU A 96 8.09 10.63 -7.86
N ILE A 97 6.80 10.83 -7.54
CA ILE A 97 6.04 11.94 -8.13
C ILE A 97 6.67 13.28 -7.76
N VAL A 98 7.08 13.48 -6.51
CA VAL A 98 7.73 14.73 -6.08
C VAL A 98 9.06 14.98 -6.80
N THR A 99 9.83 13.93 -7.05
CA THR A 99 11.22 14.04 -7.54
C THR A 99 11.35 13.93 -9.06
N GLU A 100 10.54 13.09 -9.71
CA GLU A 100 10.67 12.76 -11.13
C GLU A 100 9.57 13.36 -11.99
N ALA A 101 8.32 13.51 -11.48
CA ALA A 101 7.22 14.03 -12.30
C ALA A 101 7.42 15.44 -12.88
N PRO A 102 8.17 16.38 -12.24
CA PRO A 102 8.52 17.66 -12.85
C PRO A 102 9.21 17.55 -14.22
N GLU A 103 9.83 16.41 -14.53
CA GLU A 103 10.47 16.17 -15.82
C GLU A 103 9.52 15.60 -16.89
N TRP A 104 8.29 15.21 -16.55
CA TRP A 104 7.35 14.51 -17.45
C TRP A 104 6.51 15.42 -18.35
N THR A 105 7.02 16.61 -18.66
CA THR A 105 6.34 17.66 -19.44
C THR A 105 6.04 17.28 -20.90
N ASP A 106 6.63 16.19 -21.39
CA ASP A 106 6.33 15.61 -22.71
C ASP A 106 4.99 14.84 -22.74
N HIS A 107 4.46 14.46 -21.57
CA HIS A 107 3.29 13.57 -21.43
C HIS A 107 2.14 14.20 -20.65
N TRP A 108 2.44 15.16 -19.78
CA TRP A 108 1.48 15.82 -18.90
C TRP A 108 1.70 17.32 -18.94
N ASP A 109 0.63 18.10 -18.74
CA ASP A 109 0.79 19.54 -18.63
C ASP A 109 1.34 19.94 -17.25
N GLU A 110 1.88 21.16 -17.18
CA GLU A 110 2.53 21.67 -15.97
C GLU A 110 1.55 21.80 -14.78
N GLU A 111 0.25 22.00 -15.04
CA GLU A 111 -0.77 22.12 -14.00
C GLU A 111 -1.07 20.75 -13.38
N GLU A 112 -1.29 19.72 -14.21
CA GLU A 112 -1.49 18.34 -13.76
C GLU A 112 -0.29 17.81 -12.98
N ILE A 113 0.93 18.15 -13.40
CA ILE A 113 2.17 17.81 -12.68
C ILE A 113 2.22 18.53 -11.32
N ALA A 114 1.94 19.84 -11.29
CA ALA A 114 1.99 20.62 -10.06
C ALA A 114 0.97 20.11 -9.02
N ASP A 115 -0.25 19.78 -9.46
CA ASP A 115 -1.30 19.22 -8.60
C ASP A 115 -0.88 17.86 -8.03
N ALA A 116 -0.33 16.97 -8.87
CA ALA A 116 0.17 15.67 -8.42
C ALA A 116 1.31 15.79 -7.41
N VAL A 117 2.26 16.71 -7.64
CA VAL A 117 3.36 16.97 -6.70
C VAL A 117 2.84 17.55 -5.38
N HIS A 118 1.88 18.47 -5.43
CA HIS A 118 1.29 19.06 -4.23
C HIS A 118 0.58 18.00 -3.39
N GLU A 119 -0.28 17.19 -4.00
CA GLU A 119 -1.01 16.11 -3.33
C GLU A 119 -0.06 15.04 -2.76
N ALA A 120 0.98 14.66 -3.51
CA ALA A 120 1.99 13.72 -3.04
C ALA A 120 2.72 14.23 -1.78
N ARG A 121 3.05 15.53 -1.74
CA ARG A 121 3.67 16.15 -0.55
C ARG A 121 2.72 16.19 0.64
N GLU A 122 1.46 16.59 0.44
CA GLU A 122 0.46 16.60 1.50
C GLU A 122 0.29 15.20 2.11
N TRP A 123 0.19 14.18 1.25
CA TRP A 123 0.09 12.80 1.72
C TRP A 123 1.31 12.40 2.55
N LEU A 124 2.53 12.67 2.08
CA LEU A 124 3.75 12.32 2.80
C LEU A 124 3.88 13.03 4.16
N GLN A 125 3.46 14.30 4.25
CA GLN A 125 3.43 15.05 5.51
C GLN A 125 2.41 14.52 6.50
N LEU A 126 1.26 14.04 6.03
CA LEU A 126 0.24 13.42 6.88
C LEU A 126 0.61 11.99 7.32
N HIS A 127 1.52 11.33 6.61
CA HIS A 127 1.90 9.93 6.80
C HIS A 127 3.40 9.75 7.06
N GLU A 128 3.97 10.56 7.97
CA GLU A 128 5.41 10.54 8.29
C GLU A 128 5.94 9.14 8.64
N ALA A 129 5.17 8.34 9.40
CA ALA A 129 5.58 6.97 9.76
C ALA A 129 5.70 6.05 8.52
N ALA A 130 4.85 6.25 7.50
CA ALA A 130 4.96 5.52 6.25
C ALA A 130 6.18 5.99 5.43
N ALA A 131 6.41 7.31 5.38
CA ALA A 131 7.58 7.90 4.75
C ALA A 131 8.90 7.42 5.40
N GLU A 132 8.95 7.32 6.74
CA GLU A 132 10.09 6.81 7.49
C GLU A 132 10.38 5.35 7.13
N ARG A 133 9.37 4.49 7.17
CA ARG A 133 9.51 3.07 6.81
C ARG A 133 9.92 2.88 5.34
N ALA A 134 9.47 3.77 4.47
CA ALA A 134 9.84 3.78 3.06
C ALA A 134 11.26 4.32 2.81
N GLY A 135 11.86 5.02 3.77
CA GLY A 135 13.16 5.66 3.65
C GLY A 135 13.12 6.94 2.81
N VAL A 136 11.96 7.61 2.75
CA VAL A 136 11.72 8.80 1.90
C VAL A 136 11.39 10.06 2.71
N LEU A 137 11.86 10.14 3.96
CA LEU A 137 11.63 11.29 4.82
C LEU A 137 12.33 12.56 4.34
N GLU A 138 13.45 12.43 3.62
CA GLU A 138 14.23 13.58 3.14
C GLU A 138 13.45 14.37 2.08
N GLU A 139 12.67 13.67 1.26
CA GLU A 139 11.77 14.20 0.25
C GLU A 139 10.59 14.97 0.87
N VAL A 140 10.20 14.63 2.11
CA VAL A 140 9.18 15.35 2.89
C VAL A 140 9.74 16.66 3.46
N GLN A 141 11.01 16.65 3.87
CA GLN A 141 11.66 17.76 4.56
C GLN A 141 12.29 18.79 3.63
N ALA A 142 12.52 18.46 2.35
CA ALA A 142 13.18 19.33 1.40
C ALA A 142 12.42 20.64 1.10
N ASP A 143 11.12 20.72 1.41
CA ASP A 143 10.25 21.87 1.11
C ASP A 143 9.36 22.35 2.29
N ALA A 144 9.71 21.98 3.54
CA ALA A 144 9.04 22.47 4.76
C ALA A 144 9.71 23.73 5.34
#